data_AF-A0A0N4URD2-F1
#
_entry.id   AF-A0A0N4URD2-F1
#
_cell.length_a   1.000
_cell.length_b   1.000
_cell.length_c   1.000
_cell.angle_alpha   90.00
_cell.angle_beta   90.00
_cell.angle_gamma   90.00
#
_symmetry.space_group_name_H-M   'P 1'
#
loop_
_entity.id
_entity.type
_entity.pdbx_description
1 polymer ?
#
loop_
_entity_poly.entity_id
_entity_poly.type
_entity_poly.pdbx_seq_one_letter_code
_entity_poly.pdbx_strand_id
1 'polypeptide(L)'
;MLYEETTNDVKWTDLGLGLGFMRHRQIANKPEYEIIQSTIALNDSVITAELQNVINRLRLIVVALDDSKLRLIIDETDGIRARFQPLDALKDATNLKTSKFLKVEIQEKLTLIVLENTAKLLLNHKPFRMDFSMYDEIVLSVNSANLLKFEHYRLKNESSEMNDGEGFWEETFKAYKDTKPFGRIFICYFKSFIFIYTLIHSGNFRNFILGSSSVGLDFSFIGYKYVYGLPEHADSFVLKSTKGIDPYRLYNLDVFEFEVNNQMSLYGSVPFLMAHNKELTLAILWLNAAETWVDISSSTADKGMLRALVDKFKTSSEVPQVDAHFISESGLIDVFFMLGPKPSDIFRQNSALTGVFPLPPVNFFLFIFNILNLKFC
;
A
#
# COMPACT_ATOMS: atom_id res chain seq x y z
N MET A 1 -35.07 24.81 -18.35
CA MET A 1 -34.02 25.17 -17.38
C MET A 1 -33.78 23.95 -16.51
N LEU A 2 -33.00 23.00 -17.02
CA LEU A 2 -32.43 21.95 -16.19
C LEU A 2 -31.19 22.57 -15.55
N TYR A 3 -31.06 22.39 -14.24
CA TYR A 3 -29.97 22.91 -13.43
C TYR A 3 -28.63 22.37 -13.97
N GLU A 4 -27.91 23.19 -14.74
CA GLU A 4 -26.45 23.15 -14.82
C GLU A 4 -25.92 23.80 -13.54
N GLU A 5 -25.96 23.06 -12.43
CA GLU A 5 -25.03 23.35 -11.34
C GLU A 5 -23.66 22.85 -11.78
N THR A 6 -22.82 23.80 -12.17
CA THR A 6 -21.44 23.64 -12.58
C THR A 6 -20.63 22.89 -11.51
N THR A 7 -20.44 21.58 -11.70
CA THR A 7 -19.42 20.78 -11.01
C THR A 7 -17.99 21.10 -11.48
N ASN A 8 -17.85 21.96 -12.48
CA ASN A 8 -16.58 22.27 -13.17
C ASN A 8 -15.53 23.02 -12.32
N ASP A 9 -15.88 23.58 -11.17
CA ASP A 9 -14.93 24.34 -10.32
C ASP A 9 -14.27 23.49 -9.22
N VAL A 10 -14.47 22.17 -9.20
CA VAL A 10 -13.88 21.31 -8.18
C VAL A 10 -12.52 20.80 -8.66
N LYS A 11 -11.42 21.47 -8.30
CA LYS A 11 -10.07 20.90 -8.41
C LYS A 11 -9.92 19.76 -7.40
N TRP A 12 -10.18 18.54 -7.84
CA TRP A 12 -10.08 17.33 -7.02
C TRP A 12 -8.66 17.03 -6.52
N THR A 13 -7.63 17.68 -7.09
CA THR A 13 -6.23 17.61 -6.63
C THR A 13 -6.04 18.23 -5.25
N ASP A 14 -6.54 19.46 -5.03
CA ASP A 14 -6.40 20.18 -3.75
C ASP A 14 -7.20 19.50 -2.62
N LEU A 15 -8.21 18.71 -2.99
CA LEU A 15 -9.12 18.05 -2.06
C LEU A 15 -8.48 16.84 -1.34
N GLY A 16 -7.42 16.27 -1.90
CA GLY A 16 -6.74 15.11 -1.33
C GLY A 16 -5.60 15.45 -0.37
N LEU A 17 -4.86 16.53 -0.67
CA LEU A 17 -3.75 17.00 0.16
C LEU A 17 -4.20 17.50 1.55
N GLY A 18 -5.46 17.92 1.68
CA GLY A 18 -6.07 18.33 2.95
C GLY A 18 -6.55 17.18 3.85
N LEU A 19 -6.47 15.92 3.39
CA LEU A 19 -6.90 14.78 4.19
C LEU A 19 -5.88 14.50 5.29
N GLY A 20 -6.35 14.31 6.52
CA GLY A 20 -5.49 14.34 7.71
C GLY A 20 -4.31 13.37 7.64
N PHE A 21 -4.50 12.18 7.05
CA PHE A 21 -3.45 11.18 6.98
C PHE A 21 -2.36 11.47 5.93
N MET A 22 -2.64 12.32 4.93
CA MET A 22 -1.65 12.77 3.94
C MET A 22 -0.55 13.63 4.55
N ARG A 23 -0.72 14.11 5.78
CA ARG A 23 0.37 14.71 6.58
C ARG A 23 1.58 13.77 6.71
N HIS A 24 1.39 12.46 6.60
CA HIS A 24 2.47 11.47 6.62
C HIS A 24 3.25 11.38 5.32
N ARG A 25 2.90 12.14 4.28
CA ARG A 25 3.76 12.32 3.11
C ARG A 25 5.09 12.98 3.52
N GLN A 26 5.05 13.93 4.44
CA GLN A 26 6.22 14.58 5.02
C GLN A 26 6.45 14.10 6.46
N ILE A 27 6.97 12.88 6.60
CA ILE A 27 7.30 12.32 7.93
C ILE A 27 8.49 13.09 8.51
N ALA A 28 8.22 14.09 9.36
CA ALA A 28 9.27 14.83 10.07
C ALA A 28 10.10 13.92 11.01
N ASN A 29 9.45 12.96 11.67
CA ASN A 29 10.07 11.96 12.54
C ASN A 29 9.81 10.56 12.00
N LYS A 30 10.79 9.98 11.31
CA LYS A 30 10.74 8.62 10.78
C LYS A 30 10.80 7.61 11.94
N PRO A 31 9.71 6.91 12.26
CA PRO A 31 9.72 5.98 13.38
C PRO A 31 10.60 4.75 13.03
N GLU A 32 11.63 4.52 13.83
CA GLU A 32 12.48 3.34 13.67
C GLU A 32 11.81 2.12 14.29
N TYR A 33 11.48 1.13 13.47
CA TYR A 33 10.97 -0.16 13.93
C TYR A 33 12.13 -1.15 14.08
N GLU A 34 12.09 -1.97 15.13
CA GLU A 34 13.03 -3.06 15.35
C GLU A 34 12.30 -4.40 15.50
N ILE A 35 12.87 -5.48 14.97
CA ILE A 35 12.37 -6.84 15.18
C ILE A 35 12.89 -7.36 16.52
N ILE A 36 11.99 -7.87 17.35
CA ILE A 36 12.37 -8.52 18.60
C ILE A 36 12.82 -9.96 18.29
N GLN A 37 14.13 -10.20 18.30
CA GLN A 37 14.71 -11.49 17.89
C GLN A 37 14.13 -12.70 18.64
N SER A 38 13.83 -12.57 19.93
CA SER A 38 13.28 -13.66 20.75
C SER A 38 11.86 -14.07 20.37
N THR A 39 11.15 -13.23 19.61
CA THR A 39 9.78 -13.49 19.14
C THR A 39 9.74 -14.13 17.76
N ILE A 40 10.89 -14.28 17.10
CA ILE A 40 10.96 -14.91 15.77
C ILE A 40 10.59 -16.38 15.92
N ALA A 41 9.43 -16.74 15.40
CA ALA A 41 8.99 -18.13 15.25
C ALA A 41 9.00 -18.50 13.76
N LEU A 42 9.51 -19.70 13.48
CA LEU A 42 9.69 -20.24 12.15
C LEU A 42 8.84 -21.51 11.99
N ASN A 43 8.12 -21.59 10.88
CA ASN A 43 7.52 -22.79 10.32
C ASN A 43 8.13 -23.03 8.93
N ASP A 44 7.81 -24.15 8.28
CA ASP A 44 8.33 -24.54 6.96
C ASP A 44 8.15 -23.46 5.88
N SER A 45 7.09 -22.66 5.95
CA SER A 45 6.73 -21.64 4.94
C SER A 45 6.47 -20.26 5.53
N VAL A 46 6.51 -20.10 6.84
CA VAL A 46 6.07 -18.87 7.53
C VAL A 46 7.08 -18.46 8.58
N ILE A 47 7.41 -17.17 8.59
CA ILE A 47 8.15 -16.51 9.66
C ILE A 47 7.22 -15.50 10.31
N THR A 48 7.12 -15.57 11.63
CA THR A 48 6.38 -14.59 12.43
C THR A 48 7.32 -13.93 13.42
N ALA A 49 7.20 -12.63 13.62
CA ALA A 49 7.96 -11.90 14.63
C ALA A 49 7.16 -10.69 15.14
N GLU A 50 7.60 -10.10 16.25
CA GLU A 50 7.09 -8.81 16.70
C GLU A 50 8.03 -7.69 16.27
N LEU A 51 7.43 -6.63 15.72
CA LEU A 51 8.07 -5.35 15.46
C LEU A 51 7.75 -4.40 16.62
N GLN A 52 8.76 -3.73 17.15
CA GLN A 52 8.62 -2.75 18.20
C GLN A 52 9.10 -1.38 17.73
N ASN A 53 8.35 -0.36 18.11
CA ASN A 53 8.78 1.03 18.11
C ASN A 53 8.51 1.62 19.51
N VAL A 54 8.99 2.83 19.79
CA VAL A 54 8.63 3.61 20.98
C VAL A 54 7.10 3.76 21.14
N ILE A 55 6.36 3.84 20.03
CA ILE A 55 4.94 4.15 20.01
C ILE A 55 4.05 2.90 20.06
N ASN A 56 4.38 1.84 19.33
CA ASN A 56 3.53 0.65 19.22
C ASN A 56 4.31 -0.65 18.98
N ARG A 57 3.62 -1.77 19.21
CA ARG A 57 4.06 -3.13 18.87
C ARG A 57 3.16 -3.70 17.78
N LEU A 58 3.80 -4.22 16.74
CA LEU A 58 3.15 -4.79 15.57
C LEU A 58 3.57 -6.25 15.42
N ARG A 59 2.73 -7.03 14.76
CA ARG A 59 3.00 -8.40 14.35
C ARG A 59 3.44 -8.39 12.90
N LEU A 60 4.60 -8.97 12.64
CA LEU A 60 5.16 -9.21 11.32
C LEU A 60 4.93 -10.68 10.94
N ILE A 61 4.37 -10.93 9.77
CA ILE A 61 4.20 -12.28 9.21
C ILE A 61 4.72 -12.25 7.77
N VAL A 62 5.67 -13.13 7.48
CA VAL A 62 6.22 -13.35 6.15
C VAL A 62 5.90 -14.78 5.72
N VAL A 63 5.19 -14.94 4.61
CA VAL A 63 4.74 -16.24 4.08
C VAL A 63 5.36 -16.47 2.71
N ALA A 64 6.10 -17.57 2.54
CA ALA A 64 6.49 -18.07 1.22
C ALA A 64 5.29 -18.74 0.54
N LEU A 65 4.92 -18.22 -0.62
CA LEU A 65 3.85 -18.74 -1.45
C LEU A 65 4.45 -19.49 -2.64
N ASP A 66 3.63 -20.34 -3.27
CA ASP A 66 4.03 -21.06 -4.48
C ASP A 66 4.41 -20.10 -5.64
N ASP A 67 5.05 -20.64 -6.68
CA ASP A 67 5.33 -19.90 -7.93
C ASP A 67 6.03 -18.54 -7.70
N SER A 68 7.11 -18.53 -6.89
CA SER A 68 7.97 -17.35 -6.66
C SER A 68 7.23 -16.13 -6.09
N LYS A 69 6.24 -16.35 -5.22
CA LYS A 69 5.50 -15.31 -4.53
C LYS A 69 5.86 -15.27 -3.05
N LEU A 70 5.72 -14.10 -2.43
CA LEU A 70 5.88 -13.93 -0.99
C LEU A 70 4.82 -12.95 -0.49
N ARG A 71 4.29 -13.17 0.71
CA ARG A 71 3.33 -12.27 1.34
C ARG A 71 3.91 -11.70 2.62
N LEU A 72 3.82 -10.39 2.78
CA LEU A 72 4.14 -9.65 4.00
C LEU A 72 2.85 -9.14 4.60
N ILE A 73 2.65 -9.42 5.87
CA ILE A 73 1.54 -8.89 6.67
C ILE A 73 2.13 -8.17 7.88
N ILE A 74 1.76 -6.91 8.09
CA ILE A 74 2.03 -6.17 9.33
C ILE A 74 0.70 -5.70 9.90
N ASP A 75 0.41 -6.11 11.14
CA ASP A 75 -0.82 -5.78 11.86
C ASP A 75 -0.52 -5.38 13.32
N GLU A 76 -1.46 -4.77 14.02
CA GLU A 76 -1.33 -4.49 15.46
C GLU A 76 -1.41 -5.78 16.28
N THR A 77 -0.48 -5.99 17.22
CA THR A 77 -0.52 -7.18 18.10
C THR A 77 -1.69 -7.10 19.07
N ASP A 78 -1.84 -5.94 19.74
CA ASP A 78 -2.83 -5.67 20.79
C ASP A 78 -3.80 -4.55 20.38
N GLY A 79 -4.21 -4.56 19.11
CA GLY A 79 -5.10 -3.55 18.58
C GLY A 79 -6.47 -3.56 19.25
N ILE A 80 -7.01 -2.35 19.48
CA ILE A 80 -8.35 -2.15 20.06
C ILE A 80 -9.40 -2.91 19.24
N ARG A 81 -9.27 -2.88 17.90
CA ARG A 81 -10.09 -3.66 16.96
C ARG A 81 -9.19 -4.28 15.89
N ALA A 82 -9.67 -5.36 15.28
CA ALA A 82 -9.01 -5.92 14.10
C ALA A 82 -8.98 -4.90 12.95
N ARG A 83 -7.85 -4.87 12.23
CA ARG A 83 -7.70 -4.10 11.00
C ARG A 83 -8.46 -4.77 9.86
N PHE A 84 -9.02 -3.98 8.96
CA PHE A 84 -9.69 -4.52 7.78
C PHE A 84 -8.66 -5.14 6.83
N GLN A 85 -9.02 -6.28 6.25
CA GLN A 85 -8.23 -7.02 5.28
C GLN A 85 -9.17 -7.46 4.14
N PRO A 86 -8.99 -6.98 2.90
CA PRO A 86 -9.94 -7.24 1.81
C PRO A 86 -9.70 -8.62 1.18
N LEU A 87 -9.97 -9.67 1.95
CA LEU A 87 -9.75 -11.06 1.54
C LEU A 87 -10.63 -11.49 0.35
N ASP A 88 -11.80 -10.87 0.16
CA ASP A 88 -12.71 -11.16 -0.96
C ASP A 88 -12.12 -10.79 -2.33
N ALA A 89 -11.09 -9.95 -2.37
CA ALA A 89 -10.35 -9.63 -3.60
C ALA A 89 -9.40 -10.77 -4.05
N LEU A 90 -9.17 -11.77 -3.18
CA LEU A 90 -8.38 -12.94 -3.51
C LEU A 90 -9.31 -14.08 -3.96
N LYS A 91 -8.88 -14.83 -4.97
CA LYS A 91 -9.64 -15.97 -5.52
C LYS A 91 -9.92 -17.07 -4.49
N ASP A 92 -8.94 -17.38 -3.64
CA ASP A 92 -9.06 -18.35 -2.54
C ASP A 92 -8.21 -17.88 -1.36
N ALA A 93 -8.71 -16.88 -0.64
CA ALA A 93 -8.01 -16.27 0.49
C ALA A 93 -7.65 -17.26 1.60
N THR A 94 -8.46 -18.31 1.77
CA THR A 94 -8.33 -19.30 2.85
C THR A 94 -7.30 -20.39 2.55
N ASN A 95 -6.98 -20.63 1.29
CA ASN A 95 -6.13 -21.74 0.86
C ASN A 95 -5.06 -21.27 -0.15
N LEU A 96 -4.37 -20.20 0.19
CA LEU A 96 -3.18 -19.79 -0.55
C LEU A 96 -2.12 -20.89 -0.48
N LYS A 97 -1.68 -21.36 -1.64
CA LYS A 97 -0.66 -22.41 -1.74
C LYS A 97 0.69 -21.88 -1.24
N THR A 98 1.22 -22.53 -0.22
CA THR A 98 2.52 -22.19 0.36
C THR A 98 3.65 -23.01 -0.26
N SER A 99 4.86 -22.46 -0.18
CA SER A 99 6.11 -23.09 -0.61
C SER A 99 7.06 -23.16 0.59
N LYS A 100 7.90 -24.19 0.68
CA LYS A 100 8.81 -24.31 1.83
C LYS A 100 10.03 -23.41 1.62
N PHE A 101 10.57 -22.85 2.70
CA PHE A 101 11.87 -22.22 2.66
C PHE A 101 12.94 -23.29 2.38
N LEU A 102 13.85 -23.03 1.44
CA LEU A 102 15.00 -23.92 1.20
C LEU A 102 15.97 -23.88 2.37
N LYS A 103 16.17 -22.69 2.95
CA LYS A 103 17.10 -22.46 4.05
C LYS A 103 16.71 -21.19 4.80
N VAL A 104 16.83 -21.22 6.12
CA VAL A 104 16.69 -20.04 6.98
C VAL A 104 17.87 -19.98 7.94
N GLU A 105 18.58 -18.86 7.97
CA GLU A 105 19.66 -18.57 8.92
C GLU A 105 19.28 -17.36 9.76
N ILE A 106 19.09 -17.55 11.06
CA ILE A 106 18.79 -16.48 12.00
C ILE A 106 20.12 -16.08 12.67
N GLN A 107 20.56 -14.84 12.40
CA GLN A 107 21.69 -14.21 13.07
C GLN A 107 21.20 -13.16 14.07
N GLU A 108 22.11 -12.53 14.80
CA GLU A 108 21.79 -11.54 15.84
C GLU A 108 21.15 -10.26 15.28
N LYS A 109 21.53 -9.84 14.06
CA LYS A 109 21.08 -8.57 13.45
C LYS A 109 20.25 -8.75 12.19
N LEU A 110 20.29 -9.94 11.60
CA LEU A 110 19.67 -10.24 10.32
C LEU A 110 19.15 -11.67 10.28
N THR A 111 18.14 -11.91 9.47
CA THR A 111 17.66 -13.25 9.14
C THR A 111 17.72 -13.42 7.62
N LEU A 112 18.47 -14.41 7.16
CA LEU A 112 18.56 -14.77 5.74
C LEU A 112 17.59 -15.91 5.46
N ILE A 113 16.73 -15.73 4.45
CA ILE A 113 15.74 -16.70 4.01
C ILE A 113 16.01 -16.99 2.54
N VAL A 114 16.10 -18.26 2.17
CA VAL A 114 16.27 -18.69 0.78
C VAL A 114 14.97 -19.36 0.34
N LEU A 115 14.37 -18.84 -0.73
CA LEU A 115 13.12 -19.34 -1.32
C LEU A 115 13.41 -20.47 -2.33
N GLU A 116 12.39 -21.26 -2.70
CA GLU A 116 12.51 -22.38 -3.67
C GLU A 116 13.09 -21.97 -5.02
N ASN A 117 12.83 -20.75 -5.47
CA ASN A 117 13.37 -20.19 -6.71
C ASN A 117 14.80 -19.63 -6.55
N THR A 118 15.49 -19.95 -5.46
CA THR A 118 16.83 -19.45 -5.09
C THR A 118 16.93 -17.97 -4.77
N ALA A 119 15.80 -17.24 -4.80
CA ALA A 119 15.76 -15.86 -4.33
C ALA A 119 16.12 -15.82 -2.84
N LYS A 120 16.85 -14.78 -2.45
CA LYS A 120 17.24 -14.55 -1.05
C LYS A 120 16.45 -13.37 -0.52
N LEU A 121 15.84 -13.54 0.65
CA LEU A 121 15.26 -12.45 1.43
C LEU A 121 16.14 -12.22 2.65
N LEU A 122 16.72 -11.03 2.75
CA LEU A 122 17.47 -10.57 3.90
C LEU A 122 16.57 -9.68 4.75
N LEU A 123 16.29 -10.11 5.97
CA LEU A 123 15.47 -9.39 6.94
C LEU A 123 16.38 -8.78 8.00
N ASN A 124 16.65 -7.48 7.90
CA ASN A 124 17.41 -6.72 8.90
C ASN A 124 16.51 -6.42 10.10
N HIS A 125 17.01 -6.64 11.31
CA HIS A 125 16.23 -6.49 12.54
C HIS A 125 16.16 -5.04 13.00
N LYS A 126 17.26 -4.29 12.91
CA LYS A 126 17.33 -2.89 13.36
C LYS A 126 18.21 -2.03 12.44
N PRO A 127 17.65 -1.05 11.70
CA PRO A 127 16.19 -0.84 11.52
C PRO A 127 15.55 -2.01 10.75
N PHE A 128 14.25 -2.21 10.94
CA PHE A 128 13.47 -3.17 10.16
C PHE A 128 13.57 -2.83 8.68
N ARG A 129 14.11 -3.76 7.89
CA ARG A 129 14.22 -3.64 6.43
C ARG A 129 14.25 -5.02 5.81
N MET A 130 13.59 -5.18 4.67
CA MET A 130 13.61 -6.42 3.89
C MET A 130 14.27 -6.16 2.54
N ASP A 131 15.32 -6.92 2.20
CA ASP A 131 16.01 -6.83 0.92
C ASP A 131 15.86 -8.16 0.17
N PHE A 132 15.27 -8.11 -1.03
CA PHE A 132 15.19 -9.24 -1.95
C PHE A 132 16.39 -9.21 -2.87
N SER A 133 17.12 -10.31 -2.90
CA SER A 133 18.25 -10.52 -3.80
C SER A 133 17.98 -11.65 -4.79
N MET A 134 18.27 -11.36 -6.06
CA MET A 134 18.19 -12.27 -7.19
C MET A 134 19.52 -12.20 -7.93
N TYR A 135 20.08 -13.35 -8.31
CA TYR A 135 21.39 -13.41 -9.00
C TYR A 135 22.51 -12.66 -8.25
N ASP A 136 22.49 -12.73 -6.92
CA ASP A 136 23.42 -12.04 -6.00
C ASP A 136 23.39 -10.50 -6.03
N GLU A 137 22.40 -9.90 -6.67
CA GLU A 137 22.14 -8.46 -6.63
C GLU A 137 20.84 -8.18 -5.85
N ILE A 138 20.77 -7.06 -5.13
CA ILE A 138 19.52 -6.62 -4.48
C ILE A 138 18.66 -5.96 -5.55
N VAL A 139 17.44 -6.45 -5.72
CA VAL A 139 16.52 -6.02 -6.78
C VAL A 139 15.30 -5.27 -6.24
N LEU A 140 14.92 -5.54 -4.99
CA LEU A 140 13.82 -4.86 -4.30
C LEU A 140 14.18 -4.72 -2.82
N SER A 141 14.02 -3.51 -2.28
CA SER A 141 14.10 -3.25 -0.85
C SER A 141 12.75 -2.75 -0.33
N VAL A 142 12.39 -3.16 0.87
CA VAL A 142 11.18 -2.73 1.59
C VAL A 142 11.61 -1.99 2.84
N ASN A 143 11.01 -0.84 3.09
CA ASN A 143 11.36 0.07 4.17
C ASN A 143 12.83 0.55 4.11
N SER A 144 13.33 0.84 2.91
CA SER A 144 14.73 1.27 2.73
C SER A 144 14.94 2.73 3.19
N ALA A 145 13.90 3.54 3.05
CA ALA A 145 13.88 4.96 3.43
C ALA A 145 13.33 5.18 4.84
N ASN A 146 13.04 4.12 5.60
CA ASN A 146 12.40 4.14 6.92
C ASN A 146 11.07 4.93 6.92
N LEU A 147 10.22 4.69 5.91
CA LEU A 147 8.90 5.33 5.81
C LEU A 147 7.76 4.42 6.29
N LEU A 148 8.06 3.23 6.83
CA LEU A 148 7.09 2.42 7.54
C LEU A 148 6.41 3.28 8.61
N LYS A 149 5.11 3.46 8.46
CA LYS A 149 4.25 4.18 9.40
C LYS A 149 3.05 3.31 9.69
N PHE A 150 2.77 3.12 10.97
CA PHE A 150 1.56 2.44 11.41
C PHE A 150 0.94 3.24 12.54
N GLU A 151 -0.14 3.96 12.28
CA GLU A 151 -0.88 4.68 13.32
C GLU A 151 -1.77 3.70 14.06
N HIS A 152 -1.49 3.47 15.34
CA HIS A 152 -2.30 2.59 16.17
C HIS A 152 -3.63 3.26 16.54
N TYR A 153 -4.65 2.45 16.80
CA TYR A 153 -5.92 2.96 17.29
C TYR A 153 -5.76 3.60 18.69
N ARG A 154 -6.25 4.82 18.87
CA ARG A 154 -6.19 5.55 20.14
C ARG A 154 -7.56 6.04 20.56
N LEU A 155 -7.85 6.02 21.86
CA LEU A 155 -9.03 6.69 22.38
C LEU A 155 -8.77 8.20 22.46
N LYS A 156 -9.73 8.99 21.97
CA LYS A 156 -9.73 10.45 22.15
C LYS A 156 -9.71 10.77 23.65
N ASN A 157 -8.65 11.43 24.10
CA ASN A 157 -8.57 12.06 25.42
C ASN A 157 -8.17 13.53 25.25
N GLU A 158 -8.66 14.41 26.13
CA GLU A 158 -8.45 15.87 26.01
C GLU A 158 -6.96 16.25 25.96
N SER A 159 -6.09 15.51 26.65
CA SER A 159 -4.64 15.73 26.65
C SER A 159 -3.94 15.34 25.34
N SER A 160 -4.47 14.38 24.58
CA SER A 160 -3.85 13.88 23.34
C SER A 160 -4.07 14.80 22.14
N GLU A 161 -5.19 15.53 22.11
CA GLU A 161 -5.55 16.40 20.98
C GLU A 161 -4.53 17.50 20.70
N MET A 162 -3.88 18.06 21.73
CA MET A 162 -2.94 19.17 21.54
C MET A 162 -1.68 18.78 20.77
N ASN A 163 -1.29 17.49 20.78
CA ASN A 163 -0.10 16.99 20.10
C ASN A 163 -0.42 16.28 18.77
N ASP A 164 -1.69 15.93 18.55
CA ASP A 164 -2.11 15.21 17.37
C ASP A 164 -2.45 16.22 16.27
N GLY A 165 -1.76 16.12 15.13
CA GLY A 165 -1.87 17.09 14.03
C GLY A 165 -3.29 17.23 13.46
N GLU A 166 -3.50 18.27 12.67
CA GLU A 166 -4.80 18.54 12.02
C GLU A 166 -5.33 17.32 11.25
N GLY A 167 -6.65 17.11 11.31
CA GLY A 167 -7.32 15.96 10.69
C GLY A 167 -7.07 14.61 11.37
N PHE A 168 -6.38 14.56 12.52
CA PHE A 168 -6.18 13.30 13.25
C PHE A 168 -7.49 12.75 13.80
N TRP A 169 -8.28 13.58 14.49
CA TRP A 169 -9.50 13.16 15.17
C TRP A 169 -10.77 13.39 14.35
N GLU A 170 -10.87 14.55 13.72
CA GLU A 170 -12.01 14.96 12.92
C GLU A 170 -11.49 15.75 11.73
N GLU A 171 -12.11 15.56 10.56
CA GLU A 171 -11.80 16.34 9.36
C GLU A 171 -13.09 16.87 8.74
N THR A 172 -13.00 18.07 8.18
CA THR A 172 -14.16 18.72 7.55
C THR A 172 -13.86 18.91 6.07
N PHE A 173 -14.70 18.29 5.25
CA PHE A 173 -14.65 18.33 3.80
C PHE A 173 -15.85 19.12 3.27
N LYS A 174 -15.66 20.41 2.97
CA LYS A 174 -16.75 21.33 2.58
C LYS A 174 -17.90 21.28 3.58
N ALA A 175 -19.04 20.70 3.20
CA ALA A 175 -20.23 20.56 4.05
C ALA A 175 -20.25 19.25 4.86
N TYR A 176 -19.32 18.32 4.63
CA TYR A 176 -19.27 17.01 5.27
C TYR A 176 -18.22 17.01 6.39
N LYS A 177 -18.63 16.71 7.61
CA LYS A 177 -17.72 16.51 8.73
C LYS A 177 -17.56 15.03 8.99
N ASP A 178 -16.35 14.50 8.79
CA ASP A 178 -16.01 13.15 9.19
C ASP A 178 -15.40 13.18 10.60
N THR A 179 -16.14 12.63 11.57
CA THR A 179 -15.69 12.54 12.96
C THR A 179 -14.95 11.24 13.26
N LYS A 180 -14.55 10.48 12.23
CA LYS A 180 -13.93 9.16 12.31
C LYS A 180 -14.60 8.25 13.33
N PRO A 181 -15.94 8.13 13.29
CA PRO A 181 -16.69 7.46 14.33
C PRO A 181 -16.39 5.96 14.33
N PHE A 182 -16.40 5.34 15.51
CA PHE A 182 -16.65 3.91 15.60
C PHE A 182 -17.96 3.58 14.90
N GLY A 183 -17.95 2.64 13.94
CA GLY A 183 -19.18 1.99 13.48
C GLY A 183 -19.93 1.37 14.67
N ARG A 184 -21.18 0.91 14.47
CA ARG A 184 -21.95 0.29 15.57
C ARG A 184 -21.15 -0.84 16.24
N ILE A 185 -20.84 -0.65 17.52
CA ILE A 185 -20.04 -1.57 18.34
C ILE A 185 -20.82 -2.87 18.54
N PHE A 186 -20.40 -3.94 17.88
CA PHE A 186 -20.63 -5.30 18.36
C PHE A 186 -19.48 -5.65 19.30
N ILE A 187 -19.79 -5.94 20.56
CA ILE A 187 -18.82 -6.31 21.61
C ILE A 187 -17.87 -7.43 21.16
N CYS A 188 -18.32 -8.28 20.23
CA CYS A 188 -17.60 -9.43 19.69
C CYS A 188 -16.32 -9.09 18.91
N TYR A 189 -16.11 -7.83 18.51
CA TYR A 189 -14.92 -7.43 17.74
C TYR A 189 -13.73 -6.96 18.60
N PHE A 190 -13.92 -6.84 19.92
CA PHE A 190 -12.86 -6.44 20.83
C PHE A 190 -12.14 -7.66 21.40
N LYS A 191 -10.81 -7.69 21.29
CA LYS A 191 -9.96 -8.74 21.88
C LYS A 191 -9.57 -8.45 23.32
N SER A 192 -9.64 -7.19 23.75
CA SER A 192 -9.21 -6.77 25.09
C SER A 192 -10.37 -6.79 26.10
N PHE A 193 -10.25 -7.66 27.11
CA PHE A 193 -11.24 -7.78 28.19
C PHE A 193 -11.39 -6.49 29.02
N ILE A 194 -10.27 -5.79 29.25
CA ILE A 194 -10.24 -4.49 29.92
C ILE A 194 -11.10 -3.47 29.16
N PHE A 195 -10.96 -3.45 27.83
CA PHE A 195 -11.71 -2.51 27.00
C PHE A 195 -13.21 -2.83 27.02
N ILE A 196 -13.58 -4.11 26.93
CA ILE A 196 -14.97 -4.57 27.04
C ILE A 196 -15.58 -4.14 28.38
N TYR A 197 -14.84 -4.32 29.48
CA TYR A 197 -15.30 -3.95 30.82
C TYR A 197 -15.55 -2.44 30.94
N THR A 198 -14.63 -1.60 30.47
CA THR A 198 -14.81 -0.14 30.43
C THR A 198 -16.01 0.26 29.56
N LEU A 199 -16.24 -0.44 28.44
CA LEU A 199 -17.35 -0.17 27.53
C LEU A 199 -18.73 -0.50 28.13
N ILE A 200 -18.82 -1.61 28.87
CA ILE A 200 -20.04 -2.02 29.56
C ILE A 200 -20.37 -1.07 30.70
N HIS A 201 -19.35 -0.63 31.47
CA HIS A 201 -19.56 0.20 32.66
C HIS A 201 -19.68 1.70 32.38
N SER A 202 -19.20 2.21 31.25
CA SER A 202 -19.32 3.64 30.92
C SER A 202 -20.73 4.07 30.49
N GLY A 203 -21.63 3.12 30.20
CA GLY A 203 -22.99 3.41 29.73
C GLY A 203 -23.08 4.11 28.37
N ASN A 204 -21.94 4.46 27.77
CA ASN A 204 -21.83 5.18 26.51
C ASN A 204 -21.31 4.25 25.41
N PHE A 205 -22.20 3.41 24.89
CA PHE A 205 -21.98 2.63 23.67
C PHE A 205 -21.96 3.49 22.39
N ARG A 206 -22.10 4.82 22.51
CA ARG A 206 -22.22 5.73 21.37
C ARG A 206 -20.90 6.47 21.15
N ASN A 207 -20.22 6.08 20.07
CA ASN A 207 -19.21 6.83 19.32
C ASN A 207 -17.86 7.06 20.02
N PHE A 208 -17.08 5.99 20.22
CA PHE A 208 -15.64 6.14 20.45
C PHE A 208 -14.95 6.64 19.17
N ILE A 209 -14.27 7.77 19.24
CA ILE A 209 -13.44 8.26 18.14
C ILE A 209 -12.06 7.61 18.29
N LEU A 210 -11.61 6.89 17.26
CA LEU A 210 -10.32 6.19 17.27
C LEU A 210 -9.17 6.98 16.63
N GLY A 211 -9.51 8.12 16.04
CA GLY A 211 -8.59 8.96 15.30
C GLY A 211 -8.05 8.30 14.02
N SER A 212 -6.98 8.88 13.51
CA SER A 212 -6.33 8.44 12.28
C SER A 212 -5.68 7.07 12.46
N SER A 213 -5.82 6.22 11.45
CA SER A 213 -5.39 4.83 11.49
C SER A 213 -4.56 4.47 10.26
N SER A 214 -3.85 5.43 9.69
CA SER A 214 -3.16 5.23 8.42
C SER A 214 -1.96 4.29 8.55
N VAL A 215 -1.69 3.61 7.45
CA VAL A 215 -0.55 2.73 7.29
C VAL A 215 0.22 3.14 6.05
N GLY A 216 1.54 3.05 6.10
CA GLY A 216 2.38 3.36 4.96
C GLY A 216 3.67 2.57 4.95
N LEU A 217 4.21 2.34 3.76
CA LEU A 217 5.43 1.57 3.53
C LEU A 217 6.08 1.97 2.21
N ASP A 218 7.41 2.06 2.20
CA ASP A 218 8.20 2.31 1.00
C ASP A 218 8.81 1.04 0.40
N PHE A 219 8.94 1.07 -0.94
CA PHE A 219 9.52 0.03 -1.77
C PHE A 219 10.53 0.66 -2.72
N SER A 220 11.73 0.11 -2.81
CA SER A 220 12.78 0.57 -3.71
C SER A 220 13.11 -0.50 -4.73
N PHE A 221 12.80 -0.25 -5.99
CA PHE A 221 13.14 -1.10 -7.12
C PHE A 221 14.53 -0.72 -7.64
N ILE A 222 15.54 -1.53 -7.30
CA ILE A 222 16.95 -1.27 -7.61
C ILE A 222 17.30 -1.91 -8.96
N GLY A 223 17.95 -1.16 -9.83
CA GLY A 223 18.23 -1.56 -11.21
C GLY A 223 17.08 -1.27 -12.19
N TYR A 224 16.04 -0.56 -11.75
CA TYR A 224 14.86 -0.24 -12.55
C TYR A 224 14.79 1.24 -12.88
N LYS A 225 14.36 1.55 -14.11
CA LYS A 225 14.15 2.94 -14.58
C LYS A 225 12.68 3.34 -14.60
N TYR A 226 11.80 2.35 -14.77
CA TYR A 226 10.38 2.56 -15.04
C TYR A 226 9.54 1.59 -14.22
N VAL A 227 8.40 2.08 -13.77
CA VAL A 227 7.36 1.31 -13.10
C VAL A 227 6.01 1.59 -13.77
N TYR A 228 5.09 0.63 -13.64
CA TYR A 228 3.81 0.58 -14.34
C TYR A 228 2.73 0.09 -13.40
N GLY A 229 1.47 0.38 -13.72
CA GLY A 229 0.31 -0.09 -12.96
C GLY A 229 -0.41 1.04 -12.27
N LEU A 230 -0.95 0.77 -11.09
CA LEU A 230 -1.80 1.67 -10.32
C LEU A 230 -2.98 2.30 -11.10
N PRO A 231 -3.70 1.59 -11.99
CA PRO A 231 -4.86 2.20 -12.65
C PRO A 231 -5.97 2.52 -11.61
N GLU A 232 -6.90 3.44 -11.88
CA GLU A 232 -7.20 4.10 -13.17
C GLU A 232 -6.81 5.59 -13.16
N HIS A 233 -5.90 5.97 -14.06
CA HIS A 233 -5.49 7.36 -14.29
C HIS A 233 -5.46 7.67 -15.79
N ALA A 234 -5.87 8.87 -16.15
CA ALA A 234 -5.72 9.38 -17.52
C ALA A 234 -4.28 9.89 -17.75
N ASP A 235 -3.28 9.05 -17.48
CA ASP A 235 -1.85 9.40 -17.54
C ASP A 235 -1.07 8.46 -18.47
N SER A 236 0.24 8.68 -18.60
CA SER A 236 1.11 7.79 -19.38
C SER A 236 1.20 6.39 -18.78
N PHE A 237 1.40 5.39 -19.65
CA PHE A 237 1.58 4.00 -19.22
C PHE A 237 2.76 3.79 -18.26
N VAL A 238 3.87 4.49 -18.51
CA VAL A 238 4.98 4.60 -17.55
C VAL A 238 4.57 5.63 -16.50
N LEU A 239 4.63 5.26 -15.23
CA LEU A 239 4.31 6.17 -14.14
C LEU A 239 5.41 7.23 -13.98
N LYS A 240 4.98 8.47 -13.73
CA LYS A 240 5.86 9.64 -13.61
C LYS A 240 6.39 9.79 -12.19
N SER A 241 7.50 10.52 -12.04
CA SER A 241 7.96 10.96 -10.72
C SER A 241 6.95 11.95 -10.15
N THR A 242 6.51 11.72 -8.91
CA THR A 242 5.58 12.58 -8.18
C THR A 242 6.31 13.64 -7.33
N LYS A 243 7.65 13.72 -7.44
CA LYS A 243 8.42 14.77 -6.77
C LYS A 243 8.03 16.15 -7.28
N GLY A 244 7.55 16.99 -6.35
CA GLY A 244 7.11 18.35 -6.64
C GLY A 244 5.70 18.45 -7.24
N ILE A 245 5.00 17.32 -7.41
CA ILE A 245 3.59 17.25 -7.81
C ILE A 245 2.82 16.36 -6.83
N ASP A 246 1.55 16.07 -7.12
CA ASP A 246 0.74 15.18 -6.30
C ASP A 246 1.05 13.69 -6.53
N PRO A 247 0.88 12.84 -5.51
CA PRO A 247 1.03 11.40 -5.68
C PRO A 247 -0.12 10.83 -6.51
N TYR A 248 0.07 9.62 -7.04
CA TYR A 248 -1.04 8.86 -7.63
C TYR A 248 -2.07 8.54 -6.56
N ARG A 249 -3.33 8.94 -6.79
CA ARG A 249 -4.44 8.68 -5.88
C ARG A 249 -5.23 7.47 -6.35
N LEU A 250 -5.54 6.57 -5.42
CA LEU A 250 -6.42 5.42 -5.61
C LEU A 250 -7.62 5.58 -4.70
N TYR A 251 -8.69 6.13 -5.26
CA TYR A 251 -9.98 6.34 -4.62
C TYR A 251 -11.07 6.44 -5.68
N ASN A 252 -11.96 5.45 -5.75
CA ASN A 252 -12.96 5.39 -6.82
C ASN A 252 -13.91 6.59 -6.73
N LEU A 253 -13.85 7.46 -7.71
CA LEU A 253 -14.57 8.73 -7.79
C LEU A 253 -15.32 8.83 -9.11
N ASP A 254 -16.49 9.48 -9.07
CA ASP A 254 -17.18 9.94 -10.27
C ASP A 254 -16.65 11.34 -10.63
N VAL A 255 -15.67 11.38 -11.53
CA VAL A 255 -15.03 12.63 -11.96
C VAL A 255 -15.66 13.07 -13.28
N PHE A 256 -16.54 14.08 -13.21
CA PHE A 256 -17.10 14.70 -14.40
C PHE A 256 -16.00 15.37 -15.24
N GLU A 257 -16.01 15.14 -16.55
CA GLU A 257 -15.05 15.71 -17.52
C GLU A 257 -13.58 15.65 -17.06
N PHE A 258 -13.10 14.43 -16.77
CA PHE A 258 -11.73 14.24 -16.28
C PHE A 258 -10.67 14.83 -17.24
N GLU A 259 -9.62 15.41 -16.64
CA GLU A 259 -8.46 15.93 -17.36
C GLU A 259 -7.45 14.81 -17.69
N VAL A 260 -6.62 15.03 -18.72
CA VAL A 260 -5.58 14.10 -19.16
C VAL A 260 -4.19 14.53 -18.68
N ASN A 261 -3.27 13.58 -18.57
CA ASN A 261 -1.91 13.70 -18.02
C ASN A 261 -1.86 14.09 -16.54
N ASN A 262 -2.80 13.61 -15.73
CA ASN A 262 -2.93 13.91 -14.31
C ASN A 262 -2.99 12.62 -13.46
N GLN A 263 -2.53 12.69 -12.22
CA GLN A 263 -2.47 11.63 -11.20
C GLN A 263 -3.78 11.49 -10.39
N MET A 264 -4.81 12.29 -10.71
CA MET A 264 -6.13 12.21 -10.07
C MET A 264 -6.79 10.85 -10.29
N SER A 265 -7.33 10.30 -9.20
CA SER A 265 -8.09 9.05 -9.25
C SER A 265 -9.34 9.19 -10.13
N LEU A 266 -9.69 8.10 -10.81
CA LEU A 266 -10.89 7.96 -11.62
C LEU A 266 -11.83 6.91 -10.99
N TYR A 267 -12.49 6.09 -11.81
CA TYR A 267 -13.61 5.24 -11.39
C TYR A 267 -13.17 3.92 -10.74
N GLY A 268 -11.99 3.41 -11.11
CA GLY A 268 -11.42 2.17 -10.59
C GLY A 268 -10.06 2.36 -9.93
N SER A 269 -9.72 1.43 -9.03
CA SER A 269 -8.43 1.38 -8.35
C SER A 269 -7.93 -0.06 -8.30
N VAL A 270 -6.72 -0.29 -8.81
CA VAL A 270 -6.00 -1.57 -8.65
C VAL A 270 -4.61 -1.26 -8.07
N PRO A 271 -4.36 -1.55 -6.78
CA PRO A 271 -3.11 -1.22 -6.09
C PRO A 271 -1.97 -2.20 -6.44
N PHE A 272 -1.70 -2.36 -7.74
CA PHE A 272 -0.67 -3.23 -8.31
C PHE A 272 0.40 -2.39 -8.99
N LEU A 273 1.66 -2.61 -8.65
CA LEU A 273 2.81 -1.90 -9.20
C LEU A 273 3.83 -2.89 -9.75
N MET A 274 4.25 -2.70 -10.98
CA MET A 274 5.16 -3.58 -11.72
C MET A 274 6.42 -2.81 -12.12
N ALA A 275 7.59 -3.38 -11.89
CA ALA A 275 8.87 -2.87 -12.33
C ALA A 275 9.48 -3.84 -13.34
N HIS A 276 9.97 -3.32 -14.46
CA HIS A 276 10.53 -4.14 -15.54
C HIS A 276 11.86 -3.58 -16.05
N ASN A 277 12.88 -4.45 -16.15
CA ASN A 277 14.11 -4.20 -16.88
C ASN A 277 14.40 -5.37 -17.84
N LYS A 278 15.57 -5.39 -18.49
CA LYS A 278 15.87 -6.40 -19.51
C LYS A 278 16.05 -7.80 -18.92
N GLU A 279 16.45 -7.88 -17.67
CA GLU A 279 16.89 -9.08 -16.98
C GLU A 279 15.78 -9.69 -16.10
N LEU A 280 14.99 -8.83 -15.45
CA LEU A 280 14.05 -9.21 -14.40
C LEU A 280 12.82 -8.31 -14.40
N THR A 281 11.70 -8.91 -14.02
CA THR A 281 10.43 -8.24 -13.79
C THR A 281 9.94 -8.59 -12.40
N LEU A 282 9.57 -7.57 -11.64
CA LEU A 282 9.02 -7.70 -10.30
C LEU A 282 7.67 -6.99 -10.24
N ALA A 283 6.82 -7.43 -9.33
CA ALA A 283 5.63 -6.68 -9.00
C ALA A 283 5.27 -6.80 -7.54
N ILE A 284 4.51 -5.81 -7.07
CA ILE A 284 3.86 -5.81 -5.78
C ILE A 284 2.36 -5.61 -5.96
N LEU A 285 1.58 -6.29 -5.14
CA LEU A 285 0.16 -6.02 -4.94
C LEU A 285 -0.01 -5.57 -3.49
N TRP A 286 -0.34 -4.30 -3.31
CA TRP A 286 -0.68 -3.70 -2.02
C TRP A 286 -2.15 -3.99 -1.73
N LEU A 287 -2.44 -5.05 -0.99
CA LEU A 287 -3.80 -5.53 -0.75
C LEU A 287 -4.50 -4.67 0.33
N ASN A 288 -4.91 -3.46 -0.07
CA ASN A 288 -5.67 -2.53 0.76
C ASN A 288 -6.83 -1.92 -0.04
N ALA A 289 -7.97 -1.70 0.61
CA ALA A 289 -9.20 -1.19 -0.01
C ALA A 289 -9.56 0.25 0.42
N ALA A 290 -8.82 0.82 1.37
CA ALA A 290 -9.00 2.21 1.77
C ALA A 290 -8.42 3.17 0.73
N GLU A 291 -8.73 4.46 0.87
CA GLU A 291 -8.08 5.49 0.07
C GLU A 291 -6.56 5.35 0.19
N THR A 292 -5.89 5.27 -0.96
CA THR A 292 -4.44 5.02 -1.02
C THR A 292 -3.76 6.04 -1.92
N TRP A 293 -2.64 6.58 -1.44
CA TRP A 293 -1.77 7.46 -2.18
C TRP A 293 -0.43 6.80 -2.43
N VAL A 294 0.14 7.02 -3.61
CA VAL A 294 1.42 6.44 -4.00
C VAL A 294 2.34 7.50 -4.57
N ASP A 295 3.37 7.83 -3.80
CA ASP A 295 4.48 8.66 -4.29
C ASP A 295 5.46 7.79 -5.09
N ILE A 296 5.97 8.33 -6.20
CA ILE A 296 6.97 7.70 -7.05
C ILE A 296 8.15 8.65 -7.21
N SER A 297 9.36 8.16 -6.94
CA SER A 297 10.61 8.90 -7.08
C SER A 297 11.56 8.11 -7.96
N SER A 298 12.05 8.72 -9.05
CA SER A 298 13.00 8.06 -9.96
C SER A 298 14.33 8.78 -9.96
N SER A 299 15.41 8.07 -9.59
CA SER A 299 16.77 8.61 -9.63
C SER A 299 17.23 8.97 -11.05
N THR A 300 16.58 8.39 -12.06
CA THR A 300 16.85 8.67 -13.48
C THR A 300 16.14 9.94 -13.96
N ALA A 301 14.92 10.19 -13.49
CA ALA A 301 14.13 11.38 -13.86
C ALA A 301 14.64 12.65 -13.15
N ASP A 302 15.04 12.54 -11.89
CA ASP A 302 15.46 13.69 -11.07
C ASP A 302 16.77 14.36 -11.57
N LYS A 303 17.52 13.69 -12.45
CA LYS A 303 18.78 14.19 -13.01
C LYS A 303 18.64 14.85 -14.38
N GLY A 304 17.39 15.11 -14.80
CA GLY A 304 16.94 15.46 -16.16
C GLY A 304 17.54 16.70 -16.87
N MET A 305 18.58 17.35 -16.34
CA MET A 305 19.40 18.32 -17.11
C MET A 305 20.90 18.25 -16.80
N LEU A 306 21.31 17.69 -15.65
CA LEU A 306 22.71 17.65 -15.21
C LEU A 306 23.47 16.42 -15.72
N ARG A 307 22.79 15.38 -16.21
CA ARG A 307 23.42 14.13 -16.70
C ARG A 307 24.34 14.31 -17.89
N ALA A 308 24.02 15.21 -18.82
CA ALA A 308 24.87 15.46 -20.00
C ALA A 308 26.28 15.98 -19.62
N LEU A 309 26.44 16.58 -18.43
CA LEU A 309 27.72 17.13 -17.97
C LEU A 309 28.40 16.27 -16.88
N VAL A 310 27.64 15.56 -16.04
CA VAL A 310 28.19 14.81 -14.89
C VAL A 310 28.58 13.37 -15.22
N ASP A 311 27.94 12.71 -16.19
CA ASP A 311 28.28 11.33 -16.59
C ASP A 311 29.69 11.24 -17.21
N LYS A 312 30.31 12.38 -17.56
CA LYS A 312 31.69 12.44 -18.05
C LYS A 312 32.75 12.39 -16.95
N PHE A 313 32.38 12.60 -15.67
CA PHE A 313 33.33 12.82 -14.58
C PHE A 313 33.11 12.00 -13.29
N LYS A 314 32.05 11.19 -13.18
CA LYS A 314 31.88 10.30 -12.02
C LYS A 314 31.96 8.82 -12.41
N THR A 315 33.03 8.18 -11.94
CA THR A 315 33.37 6.74 -12.03
C THR A 315 32.44 5.83 -11.21
N SER A 316 31.26 6.30 -10.82
CA SER A 316 30.25 5.52 -10.11
C SER A 316 28.99 5.54 -10.95
N SER A 317 28.81 4.50 -11.78
CA SER A 317 27.57 4.23 -12.48
C SER A 317 26.45 4.12 -11.44
N GLU A 318 25.72 5.19 -11.19
CA GLU A 318 24.58 5.14 -10.28
C GLU A 318 23.55 4.19 -10.86
N VAL A 319 23.32 3.10 -10.13
CA VAL A 319 22.32 2.10 -10.47
C VAL A 319 20.95 2.81 -10.50
N PRO A 320 20.19 2.71 -11.61
CA PRO A 320 18.88 3.33 -11.69
C PRO A 320 17.98 2.72 -10.61
N GLN A 321 17.18 3.56 -9.96
CA GLN A 321 16.28 3.14 -8.88
C GLN A 321 14.97 3.91 -9.00
N VAL A 322 13.87 3.20 -8.74
CA VAL A 322 12.56 3.81 -8.55
C VAL A 322 12.06 3.47 -7.15
N ASP A 323 11.74 4.49 -6.38
CA ASP A 323 11.15 4.36 -5.06
C ASP A 323 9.64 4.62 -5.15
N ALA A 324 8.84 3.80 -4.50
CA ALA A 324 7.41 3.96 -4.36
C ALA A 324 7.04 4.00 -2.87
N HIS A 325 6.24 4.96 -2.44
CA HIS A 325 5.78 5.08 -1.06
C HIS A 325 4.25 5.03 -1.03
N PHE A 326 3.71 3.94 -0.50
CA PHE A 326 2.27 3.71 -0.37
C PHE A 326 1.80 4.23 0.99
N ILE A 327 0.68 4.94 1.00
CA ILE A 327 0.02 5.44 2.21
C ILE A 327 -1.48 5.16 2.07
N SER A 328 -2.03 4.30 2.92
CA SER A 328 -3.46 4.03 2.98
C SER A 328 -4.07 4.59 4.25
N GLU A 329 -5.31 5.07 4.16
CA GLU A 329 -6.03 5.69 5.29
C GLU A 329 -6.29 4.73 6.45
N SER A 330 -6.53 3.45 6.16
CA SER A 330 -6.84 2.43 7.16
C SER A 330 -6.47 1.02 6.67
N GLY A 331 -6.91 0.00 7.40
CA GLY A 331 -6.53 -1.39 7.14
C GLY A 331 -5.16 -1.74 7.71
N LEU A 332 -4.73 -2.96 7.46
CA LEU A 332 -3.39 -3.45 7.78
C LEU A 332 -2.47 -3.35 6.56
N ILE A 333 -1.18 -3.57 6.76
CA ILE A 333 -0.22 -3.67 5.65
C ILE A 333 -0.23 -5.11 5.18
N ASP A 334 -0.75 -5.36 3.98
CA ASP A 334 -0.78 -6.68 3.35
C ASP A 334 -0.23 -6.56 1.93
N VAL A 335 0.92 -7.18 1.68
CA VAL A 335 1.66 -6.98 0.43
C VAL A 335 2.05 -8.32 -0.14
N PHE A 336 1.68 -8.55 -1.40
CA PHE A 336 2.18 -9.69 -2.16
C PHE A 336 3.33 -9.22 -3.05
N PHE A 337 4.45 -9.92 -2.99
CA PHE A 337 5.59 -9.79 -3.87
C PHE A 337 5.54 -10.89 -4.92
N MET A 338 5.76 -10.51 -6.16
CA MET A 338 5.81 -11.40 -7.33
C MET A 338 7.20 -11.24 -7.95
N LEU A 339 7.99 -12.31 -7.90
CA LEU A 339 9.42 -12.27 -8.22
C LEU A 339 9.73 -12.67 -9.68
N GLY A 340 8.71 -12.75 -10.54
CA GLY A 340 8.85 -12.96 -11.99
C GLY A 340 9.44 -14.33 -12.36
N PRO A 341 10.42 -14.40 -13.28
CA PRO A 341 11.28 -13.30 -13.75
C PRO A 341 10.77 -12.53 -14.99
N LYS A 342 9.84 -13.08 -15.79
CA LYS A 342 9.33 -12.42 -17.01
C LYS A 342 7.99 -11.71 -16.74
N PRO A 343 7.58 -10.75 -17.59
CA PRO A 343 6.26 -10.14 -17.50
C PRO A 343 5.11 -11.16 -17.51
N SER A 344 5.22 -12.22 -18.32
CA SER A 344 4.23 -13.31 -18.35
C SER A 344 4.12 -14.08 -17.04
N ASP A 345 5.24 -14.21 -16.30
CA ASP A 345 5.25 -14.87 -15.00
C ASP A 345 4.53 -14.01 -13.97
N ILE A 346 4.76 -12.69 -13.98
CA ILE A 346 4.04 -11.74 -13.13
C ILE A 346 2.53 -11.80 -13.37
N PHE A 347 2.08 -11.85 -14.64
CA PHE A 347 0.65 -11.95 -14.94
C PHE A 347 0.03 -13.27 -14.45
N ARG A 348 0.74 -14.39 -14.66
CA ARG A 348 0.33 -15.69 -14.11
C ARG A 348 0.23 -15.63 -12.57
N GLN A 349 1.27 -15.13 -11.91
CA GLN A 349 1.35 -15.00 -10.46
C GLN A 349 0.22 -14.13 -9.90
N ASN A 350 -0.04 -12.97 -10.51
CA ASN A 350 -1.11 -12.07 -10.09
C ASN A 350 -2.51 -12.69 -10.30
N SER A 351 -2.72 -13.36 -11.44
CA SER A 351 -3.99 -14.02 -11.75
C SER A 351 -4.27 -15.23 -10.84
N ALA A 352 -3.23 -15.91 -10.35
CA ALA A 352 -3.38 -16.96 -9.35
C ALA A 352 -3.89 -16.41 -8.01
N LEU A 353 -3.54 -15.17 -7.67
CA LEU A 353 -4.00 -14.48 -6.46
C LEU A 353 -5.41 -13.91 -6.62
N THR A 354 -5.66 -13.17 -7.72
CA THR A 354 -6.85 -12.30 -7.88
C THR A 354 -7.90 -12.87 -8.83
N GLY A 355 -7.59 -13.96 -9.53
CA GLY A 355 -8.47 -14.55 -10.55
C GLY A 355 -8.09 -14.16 -11.98
N VAL A 356 -8.84 -14.74 -12.92
CA VAL A 356 -8.70 -14.49 -14.35
C VAL A 356 -9.94 -13.80 -14.87
N PHE A 357 -9.82 -13.07 -15.97
CA PHE A 357 -10.96 -12.45 -16.62
C PHE A 357 -11.95 -13.55 -17.09
N PRO A 358 -13.26 -13.42 -16.79
CA PRO A 358 -14.26 -14.38 -17.25
C PRO A 358 -14.34 -14.34 -18.78
N LEU A 359 -14.57 -15.49 -19.43
CA LEU A 359 -14.67 -15.53 -20.88
C LEU A 359 -15.84 -14.64 -21.35
N PRO A 360 -15.58 -13.58 -22.15
CA PRO A 360 -16.64 -12.68 -22.57
C PRO A 360 -17.60 -13.37 -23.55
N PRO A 361 -18.90 -13.02 -23.54
CA PRO A 361 -19.83 -13.46 -24.59
C PRO A 361 -19.45 -12.84 -25.93
N VAL A 362 -19.78 -13.52 -27.04
CA VAL A 362 -19.33 -13.16 -28.41
C VAL A 362 -19.98 -11.88 -28.99
N ASN A 363 -20.90 -11.25 -28.26
CA ASN A 363 -21.77 -10.20 -28.81
C ASN A 363 -21.13 -8.82 -28.81
N PHE A 364 -21.51 -7.98 -29.78
CA PHE A 364 -21.16 -6.55 -29.85
C PHE A 364 -22.25 -5.68 -29.20
N PHE A 365 -21.84 -4.60 -28.53
CA PHE A 365 -22.75 -3.62 -27.93
C PHE A 365 -22.79 -2.32 -28.72
N LEU A 366 -23.99 -1.83 -29.02
CA LEU A 366 -24.26 -0.44 -29.38
C LEU A 366 -24.86 0.25 -28.14
N PHE A 367 -24.22 1.32 -27.67
CA PHE A 367 -24.68 2.08 -26.51
C PHE A 367 -24.69 3.58 -26.82
N ILE A 368 -25.82 4.23 -26.56
CA ILE A 368 -26.00 5.69 -26.58
C ILE A 368 -26.83 6.03 -25.35
N PHE A 369 -26.45 7.08 -24.61
CA PHE A 369 -27.26 7.63 -23.52
C PHE A 369 -28.60 8.11 -24.11
N ASN A 370 -29.65 7.32 -23.95
CA ASN A 370 -30.97 7.41 -24.60
C ASN A 370 -31.01 7.11 -26.11
N ILE A 371 -31.61 5.96 -26.45
CA ILE A 371 -32.14 5.72 -27.80
C ILE A 371 -33.57 6.29 -27.83
N LEU A 372 -33.70 7.56 -28.20
CA LEU A 372 -35.00 8.18 -28.45
C LEU A 372 -35.53 7.72 -29.83
N ASN A 373 -36.55 6.86 -29.80
CA ASN A 373 -37.35 6.37 -30.93
C ASN A 373 -36.65 5.43 -31.95
N LEU A 374 -36.61 4.13 -31.64
CA LEU A 374 -36.67 3.09 -32.68
C LEU A 374 -38.12 2.95 -33.15
N LYS A 375 -38.56 3.79 -34.09
CA LYS A 375 -39.69 3.45 -34.95
C LYS A 375 -39.19 2.46 -35.99
N PHE A 376 -39.39 1.18 -35.76
CA PHE A 376 -39.37 0.19 -36.83
C PHE A 376 -40.54 0.53 -37.78
N CYS A 377 -40.22 0.84 -39.04
CA CYS A 377 -41.18 0.88 -40.14
C CYS A 377 -41.50 -0.53 -40.60
#